data_AF-A0A661X1B7-F1
#
_entry.id   AF-A0A661X1B7-F1
#
_cell.length_a   1.000
_cell.length_b   1.000
_cell.length_c   1.000
_cell.angle_alpha   90.00
_cell.angle_beta   90.00
_cell.angle_gamma   90.00
#
_symmetry.space_group_name_H-M   'P 1'
#
loop_
_entity.id
_entity.type
_entity.pdbx_description
1 polymer ?
#
loop_
_entity_poly.entity_id
_entity_poly.type
_entity_poly.pdbx_seq_one_letter_code
_entity_poly.pdbx_strand_id
1 'polypeptide(L)'
;LSKGAVRGLMPDDYSDEKWRDDRYKALKFIKSYLPDKIVVFNGLHSGNGAEKSLEFTDGGMWETFIFNPNTGNYFGEKKWEEVINLVERNKDGKKISLVVKKKGITENLKDRLFAMTSYLLVSSENVSFTLVDLNYDKLNSIFYYPEYELNLGLPIGEFENEGGIYKREFENAVIFVNPGKSESYTATLDEVYKKVIPSGGGPVGEDGTYSGKIRYETVSGEIRLLPQSGIILLKQND
;
A
#
# COMPACT_ATOMS: atom_id res chain seq x y z
N LEU A 1 -20.55 20.63 1.66
CA LEU A 1 -20.27 19.36 2.35
C LEU A 1 -18.98 19.53 3.13
N SER A 2 -19.00 19.39 4.46
CA SER A 2 -17.81 19.57 5.30
C SER A 2 -16.71 18.58 4.90
N LYS A 3 -15.44 18.99 5.08
CA LYS A 3 -14.26 18.16 4.83
C LYS A 3 -14.16 17.10 5.94
N GLY A 4 -15.01 16.07 5.92
CA GLY A 4 -14.96 15.02 6.94
C GLY A 4 -15.96 13.89 6.74
N ALA A 5 -17.11 14.18 6.15
CA ALA A 5 -18.10 13.15 5.83
C ALA A 5 -17.85 12.59 4.43
N VAL A 6 -17.29 11.39 4.33
CA VAL A 6 -17.29 10.65 3.07
C VAL A 6 -18.74 10.25 2.78
N ARG A 7 -19.45 11.09 2.02
CA ARG A 7 -20.75 10.83 1.36
C ARG A 7 -21.97 10.56 2.26
N GLY A 8 -21.86 10.57 3.59
CA GLY A 8 -23.01 10.59 4.50
C GLY A 8 -23.45 12.02 4.84
N LEU A 9 -24.76 12.28 4.90
CA LEU A 9 -25.26 13.46 5.61
C LEU A 9 -25.03 13.21 7.10
N MET A 10 -24.21 14.04 7.74
CA MET A 10 -24.15 14.04 9.21
C MET A 10 -25.51 14.47 9.74
N PRO A 11 -25.94 14.00 10.93
CA PRO A 11 -27.09 14.57 11.61
C PRO A 11 -26.98 16.10 11.70
N ASP A 12 -28.12 16.78 11.71
CA ASP A 12 -28.14 18.23 11.95
C ASP A 12 -27.41 18.54 13.27
N ASP A 13 -26.65 19.65 13.29
CA ASP A 13 -25.83 20.12 14.42
C ASP A 13 -24.65 19.21 14.86
N TYR A 14 -24.26 18.21 14.06
CA TYR A 14 -23.01 17.46 14.30
C TYR A 14 -21.79 18.22 13.78
N SER A 15 -20.83 18.55 14.65
CA SER A 15 -19.51 19.06 14.21
C SER A 15 -18.57 17.94 13.79
N ASP A 16 -17.54 18.27 13.01
CA ASP A 16 -16.48 17.32 12.63
C ASP A 16 -15.73 16.80 13.88
N GLU A 17 -15.56 17.60 14.94
CA GLU A 17 -14.98 17.12 16.22
C GLU A 17 -15.92 16.17 16.94
N LYS A 18 -17.22 16.49 16.99
CA LYS A 18 -18.21 15.62 17.64
C LYS A 18 -18.28 14.27 16.93
N TRP A 19 -18.25 14.26 15.59
CA TRP A 19 -18.15 13.04 14.78
C TRP A 19 -16.92 12.21 15.12
N ARG A 20 -15.76 12.85 15.15
CA ARG A 20 -14.50 12.20 15.51
C ARG A 20 -14.54 11.59 16.91
N ASP A 21 -14.99 12.34 17.90
CA ASP A 21 -14.95 11.93 19.30
C ASP A 21 -15.96 10.81 19.57
N ASP A 22 -17.14 10.87 18.95
CA ASP A 22 -18.12 9.80 19.09
C ASP A 22 -17.72 8.52 18.32
N ARG A 23 -16.99 8.64 17.19
CA ARG A 23 -16.30 7.50 16.57
C ARG A 23 -15.33 6.83 17.56
N TYR A 24 -14.51 7.60 18.29
CA TYR A 24 -13.60 7.02 19.27
C TYR A 24 -14.34 6.28 20.39
N LYS A 25 -15.42 6.88 20.92
CA LYS A 25 -16.25 6.22 21.93
C LYS A 25 -16.85 4.92 21.40
N ALA A 26 -17.35 4.92 20.17
CA ALA A 26 -17.91 3.73 19.53
C ALA A 26 -16.87 2.62 19.36
N LEU A 27 -15.67 2.93 18.83
CA LEU A 27 -14.60 1.95 18.69
C LEU A 27 -14.16 1.37 20.04
N LYS A 28 -13.99 2.22 21.05
CA LYS A 28 -13.65 1.80 22.41
C LYS A 28 -14.74 0.90 23.01
N PHE A 29 -16.01 1.25 22.82
CA PHE A 29 -17.14 0.44 23.26
C PHE A 29 -17.14 -0.94 22.59
N ILE A 30 -17.03 -0.98 21.26
CA ILE A 30 -16.97 -2.22 20.48
C ILE A 30 -15.84 -3.13 20.99
N LYS A 31 -14.62 -2.59 21.13
CA LYS A 31 -13.49 -3.39 21.61
C LYS A 31 -13.67 -3.87 23.05
N SER A 32 -14.30 -3.08 23.91
CA SER A 32 -14.62 -3.52 25.29
C SER A 32 -15.65 -4.65 25.34
N TYR A 33 -16.56 -4.71 24.37
CA TYR A 33 -17.59 -5.74 24.28
C TYR A 33 -17.10 -7.01 23.58
N LEU A 34 -16.07 -6.88 22.74
CA LEU A 34 -15.46 -7.97 21.98
C LEU A 34 -13.95 -8.10 22.32
N PRO A 35 -13.58 -8.36 23.59
CA PRO A 35 -12.18 -8.31 24.03
C PRO A 35 -11.32 -9.39 23.37
N ASP A 36 -11.91 -10.53 22.99
CA ASP A 36 -11.25 -11.68 22.38
C ASP A 36 -11.23 -11.65 20.85
N LYS A 37 -11.86 -10.64 20.22
CA LYS A 37 -11.92 -10.52 18.75
C LYS A 37 -10.96 -9.45 18.24
N ILE A 38 -10.49 -9.66 17.01
CA ILE A 38 -9.79 -8.64 16.24
C ILE A 38 -10.82 -7.62 15.74
N VAL A 39 -10.62 -6.36 16.10
CA VAL A 39 -11.39 -5.22 15.65
C VAL A 39 -10.50 -4.38 14.75
N VAL A 40 -10.87 -4.29 13.46
CA VAL A 40 -10.22 -3.45 12.45
C VAL A 40 -11.28 -2.52 11.90
N PHE A 41 -10.99 -1.22 11.83
CA PHE A 41 -11.92 -0.24 11.26
C PHE A 41 -11.46 0.19 9.85
N ASN A 42 -12.41 0.45 8.95
CA ASN A 42 -12.10 1.10 7.68
C ASN A 42 -12.22 2.63 7.84
N GLY A 43 -11.13 3.36 7.56
CA GLY A 43 -11.15 4.82 7.64
C GLY A 43 -9.82 5.49 7.93
N LEU A 44 -8.68 4.79 7.82
CA LEU A 44 -7.37 5.42 8.07
C LEU A 44 -7.11 6.63 7.15
N HIS A 45 -7.70 6.64 5.96
CA HIS A 45 -7.57 7.73 4.99
C HIS A 45 -8.40 8.99 5.32
N SER A 46 -9.32 8.94 6.31
CA SER A 46 -10.33 9.98 6.50
C SER A 46 -9.78 11.30 7.04
N GLY A 47 -8.52 11.34 7.50
CA GLY A 47 -8.02 12.44 8.31
C GLY A 47 -8.82 12.59 9.61
N ASN A 48 -8.88 13.80 10.17
CA ASN A 48 -9.65 14.12 11.39
C ASN A 48 -9.37 13.11 12.53
N GLY A 49 -8.09 12.92 12.84
CA GLY A 49 -7.62 12.01 13.89
C GLY A 49 -7.87 10.52 13.64
N ALA A 50 -7.95 10.09 12.37
CA ALA A 50 -8.09 8.68 12.02
C ALA A 50 -7.01 7.78 12.65
N GLU A 51 -5.77 8.26 12.75
CA GLU A 51 -4.67 7.52 13.40
C GLU A 51 -4.97 7.21 14.87
N LYS A 52 -5.53 8.17 15.63
CA LYS A 52 -5.92 7.96 17.04
C LYS A 52 -6.98 6.87 17.22
N SER A 53 -7.76 6.55 16.18
CA SER A 53 -8.67 5.40 16.24
C SER A 53 -7.94 4.08 16.47
N LEU A 54 -6.67 3.97 16.07
CA LEU A 54 -5.83 2.78 16.31
C LEU A 54 -5.59 2.54 17.80
N GLU A 55 -5.66 3.55 18.67
CA GLU A 55 -5.56 3.38 20.13
C GLU A 55 -6.71 2.52 20.70
N PHE A 56 -7.83 2.44 19.97
CA PHE A 56 -9.06 1.77 20.42
C PHE A 56 -9.36 0.48 19.67
N THR A 57 -8.50 0.08 18.72
CA THR A 57 -8.68 -1.09 17.86
C THR A 57 -7.39 -1.90 17.72
N ASP A 58 -7.50 -3.11 17.17
CA ASP A 58 -6.34 -3.94 16.86
C ASP A 58 -5.70 -3.55 15.52
N GLY A 59 -6.38 -2.71 14.74
CA GLY A 59 -5.97 -2.39 13.38
C GLY A 59 -6.85 -1.39 12.65
N GLY A 60 -6.46 -1.07 11.42
CA GLY A 60 -7.22 -0.19 10.54
C GLY A 60 -6.97 -0.47 9.05
N MET A 61 -7.89 -0.04 8.20
CA MET A 61 -7.77 -0.13 6.74
C MET A 61 -7.64 1.26 6.13
N TRP A 62 -6.68 1.39 5.21
CA TRP A 62 -6.58 2.51 4.29
C TRP A 62 -7.17 2.09 2.95
N GLU A 63 -8.49 2.24 2.83
CA GLU A 63 -9.18 2.07 1.55
C GLU A 63 -8.79 3.24 0.63
N THR A 64 -8.31 2.95 -0.59
CA THR A 64 -7.71 3.91 -1.55
C THR A 64 -6.25 4.27 -1.27
N PHE A 65 -5.42 3.27 -1.01
CA PHE A 65 -3.97 3.46 -0.95
C PHE A 65 -3.45 3.99 -2.30
N ILE A 66 -2.72 5.11 -2.26
CA ILE A 66 -1.99 5.78 -3.37
C ILE A 66 -2.86 6.46 -4.45
N PHE A 67 -3.93 5.83 -4.91
CA PHE A 67 -4.71 6.31 -6.06
C PHE A 67 -6.14 6.66 -5.71
N ASN A 68 -6.65 7.74 -6.32
CA ASN A 68 -8.06 8.10 -6.27
C ASN A 68 -8.87 7.12 -7.13
N PRO A 69 -9.86 6.40 -6.57
CA PRO A 69 -10.61 5.39 -7.32
C PRO A 69 -11.51 5.97 -8.42
N ASN A 70 -11.90 7.25 -8.32
CA ASN A 70 -12.80 7.88 -9.29
C ASN A 70 -12.04 8.39 -10.53
N THR A 71 -10.85 8.96 -10.31
CA THR A 71 -10.04 9.56 -11.40
C THR A 71 -8.87 8.67 -11.83
N GLY A 72 -8.48 7.71 -11.01
CA GLY A 72 -7.25 6.94 -11.17
C GLY A 72 -5.98 7.72 -10.82
N ASN A 73 -6.07 9.00 -10.45
CA ASN A 73 -4.89 9.84 -10.24
C ASN A 73 -4.17 9.50 -8.94
N TYR A 74 -2.84 9.59 -8.96
CA TYR A 74 -2.02 9.57 -7.76
C TYR A 74 -2.39 10.72 -6.82
N PHE A 75 -2.58 10.44 -5.53
CA PHE A 75 -2.92 11.48 -4.54
C PHE A 75 -1.78 12.49 -4.31
N GLY A 76 -0.56 12.16 -4.69
CA GLY A 76 0.62 13.00 -4.53
C GLY A 76 1.50 12.57 -3.36
N GLU A 77 2.76 13.00 -3.44
CA GLU A 77 3.85 12.66 -2.52
C GLU A 77 3.50 12.88 -1.05
N LYS A 78 2.93 14.03 -0.70
CA LYS A 78 2.52 14.32 0.69
C LYS A 78 1.53 13.30 1.26
N LYS A 79 0.56 12.84 0.45
CA LYS A 79 -0.45 11.87 0.92
C LYS A 79 0.13 10.46 0.96
N TRP A 80 1.05 10.16 0.04
CA TRP A 80 1.84 8.93 0.06
C TRP A 80 2.72 8.87 1.32
N GLU A 81 3.43 9.94 1.65
CA GLU A 81 4.28 10.03 2.84
C GLU A 81 3.44 9.92 4.13
N GLU A 82 2.26 10.56 4.17
CA GLU A 82 1.33 10.44 5.30
C GLU A 82 0.99 8.97 5.59
N VAL A 83 0.66 8.17 4.57
CA VAL A 83 0.31 6.76 4.76
C VAL A 83 1.53 5.91 5.08
N ILE A 84 2.67 6.11 4.41
CA ILE A 84 3.91 5.37 4.69
C ILE A 84 4.34 5.59 6.14
N ASN A 85 4.41 6.84 6.58
CA ASN A 85 4.82 7.15 7.95
C ASN A 85 3.80 6.66 9.00
N LEU A 86 2.49 6.68 8.69
CA LEU A 86 1.48 6.12 9.58
C LEU A 86 1.66 4.61 9.75
N VAL A 87 1.86 3.88 8.64
CA VAL A 87 2.05 2.44 8.69
C VAL A 87 3.34 2.12 9.44
N GLU A 88 4.43 2.80 9.13
CA GLU A 88 5.74 2.58 9.76
C GLU A 88 5.67 2.67 11.29
N ARG A 89 5.02 3.71 11.83
CA ARG A 89 4.86 3.89 13.28
C ARG A 89 4.00 2.83 13.97
N ASN A 90 3.17 2.09 13.23
CA ASN A 90 2.13 1.24 13.79
C ASN A 90 2.26 -0.24 13.38
N LYS A 91 3.11 -0.59 12.41
CA LYS A 91 3.20 -1.92 11.78
C LYS A 91 3.59 -3.06 12.73
N ASP A 92 4.15 -2.76 13.89
CA ASP A 92 4.54 -3.79 14.88
C ASP A 92 3.44 -4.09 15.91
N GLY A 93 2.47 -3.17 16.08
CA GLY A 93 1.41 -3.29 17.07
C GLY A 93 -0.01 -3.30 16.51
N LYS A 94 -0.18 -3.02 15.22
CA LYS A 94 -1.49 -2.87 14.58
C LYS A 94 -1.58 -3.66 13.29
N LYS A 95 -2.74 -4.29 13.09
CA LYS A 95 -3.11 -4.98 11.86
C LYS A 95 -3.58 -3.95 10.83
N ILE A 96 -2.73 -3.63 9.86
CA ILE A 96 -3.03 -2.60 8.86
C ILE A 96 -3.32 -3.24 7.51
N SER A 97 -4.39 -2.80 6.85
CA SER A 97 -4.72 -3.23 5.50
C SER A 97 -4.66 -2.06 4.53
N LEU A 98 -3.79 -2.18 3.52
CA LEU A 98 -3.62 -1.21 2.45
C LEU A 98 -4.34 -1.71 1.19
N VAL A 99 -5.39 -1.02 0.79
CA VAL A 99 -6.21 -1.42 -0.36
C VAL A 99 -6.11 -0.39 -1.46
N VAL A 100 -5.52 -0.78 -2.59
CA VAL A 100 -5.48 0.03 -3.80
C VAL A 100 -6.74 -0.23 -4.62
N LYS A 101 -7.41 0.82 -5.04
CA LYS A 101 -8.57 0.76 -5.95
C LYS A 101 -8.33 1.68 -7.13
N LYS A 102 -8.10 1.11 -8.32
CA LYS A 102 -7.84 1.89 -9.53
C LYS A 102 -8.30 1.13 -10.77
N LYS A 103 -8.97 1.83 -11.69
CA LYS A 103 -9.34 1.31 -13.02
C LYS A 103 -8.09 1.04 -13.85
N GLY A 104 -8.00 -0.15 -14.44
CA GLY A 104 -6.93 -0.55 -15.36
C GLY A 104 -5.58 -0.79 -14.68
N ILE A 105 -5.55 -0.97 -13.35
CA ILE A 105 -4.29 -1.21 -12.64
C ILE A 105 -3.65 -2.55 -13.00
N THR A 106 -4.42 -3.52 -13.49
CA THR A 106 -3.89 -4.81 -13.95
C THR A 106 -2.92 -4.62 -15.12
N GLU A 107 -3.30 -3.80 -16.10
CA GLU A 107 -2.49 -3.53 -17.30
C GLU A 107 -1.47 -2.39 -17.09
N ASN A 108 -1.70 -1.51 -16.11
CA ASN A 108 -0.78 -0.42 -15.81
C ASN A 108 0.33 -0.88 -14.85
N LEU A 109 1.33 -1.53 -15.44
CA LEU A 109 2.47 -2.09 -14.71
C LEU A 109 3.21 -1.06 -13.85
N LYS A 110 3.35 0.18 -14.33
CA LYS A 110 4.04 1.25 -13.60
C LYS A 110 3.32 1.54 -12.28
N ASP A 111 2.01 1.78 -12.33
CA ASP A 111 1.22 2.11 -11.15
C ASP A 111 1.11 0.92 -10.19
N ARG A 112 1.02 -0.29 -10.75
CA ARG A 112 0.99 -1.54 -10.00
C ARG A 112 2.26 -1.77 -9.19
N LEU A 113 3.42 -1.68 -9.85
CA LEU A 113 4.72 -1.80 -9.19
C LEU A 113 4.95 -0.65 -8.21
N PHE A 114 4.56 0.59 -8.55
CA PHE A 114 4.66 1.71 -7.64
C PHE A 114 3.89 1.45 -6.34
N ALA A 115 2.67 0.92 -6.42
CA ALA A 115 1.90 0.61 -5.23
C ALA A 115 2.45 -0.57 -4.42
N MET A 116 2.83 -1.66 -5.10
CA MET A 116 3.41 -2.84 -4.46
C MET A 116 4.71 -2.48 -3.73
N THR A 117 5.63 -1.80 -4.40
CA THR A 117 6.91 -1.40 -3.80
C THR A 117 6.75 -0.39 -2.67
N SER A 118 5.77 0.52 -2.76
CA SER A 118 5.41 1.41 -1.65
C SER A 118 4.93 0.65 -0.42
N TYR A 119 4.13 -0.41 -0.60
CA TYR A 119 3.77 -1.32 0.49
C TYR A 119 5.01 -2.04 1.05
N LEU A 120 5.91 -2.53 0.19
CA LEU A 120 7.11 -3.23 0.63
C LEU A 120 8.04 -2.37 1.49
N LEU A 121 8.04 -1.04 1.36
CA LEU A 121 8.77 -0.17 2.29
C LEU A 121 8.33 -0.33 3.74
N VAL A 122 7.06 -0.66 3.97
CA VAL A 122 6.44 -0.71 5.31
C VAL A 122 5.86 -2.08 5.64
N SER A 123 6.14 -3.09 4.82
CA SER A 123 5.67 -4.46 5.04
C SER A 123 6.20 -5.02 6.37
N SER A 124 5.32 -5.73 7.07
CA SER A 124 5.58 -6.51 8.28
C SER A 124 4.54 -7.64 8.35
N GLU A 125 4.66 -8.53 9.34
CA GLU A 125 3.67 -9.58 9.59
C GLU A 125 2.23 -9.07 9.84
N ASN A 126 2.07 -7.80 10.25
CA ASN A 126 0.77 -7.21 10.56
C ASN A 126 0.26 -6.28 9.45
N VAL A 127 0.99 -6.11 8.35
CA VAL A 127 0.58 -5.25 7.23
C VAL A 127 0.18 -6.12 6.03
N SER A 128 -1.05 -5.94 5.56
CA SER A 128 -1.58 -6.60 4.37
C SER A 128 -1.77 -5.61 3.24
N PHE A 129 -1.64 -6.09 2.01
CA PHE A 129 -1.77 -5.30 0.79
C PHE A 129 -2.70 -5.99 -0.20
N THR A 130 -3.51 -5.20 -0.90
CA THR A 130 -4.40 -5.73 -1.95
C THR A 130 -4.55 -4.72 -3.07
N LEU A 131 -4.39 -5.19 -4.30
CA LEU A 131 -4.68 -4.48 -5.53
C LEU A 131 -6.08 -4.88 -6.03
N VAL A 132 -6.92 -3.88 -6.33
CA VAL A 132 -8.24 -4.08 -6.92
C VAL A 132 -8.34 -3.27 -8.21
N ASP A 133 -8.57 -3.98 -9.32
CA ASP A 133 -8.86 -3.36 -10.59
C ASP A 133 -10.35 -3.13 -10.77
N LEU A 134 -10.73 -1.85 -10.72
CA LEU A 134 -12.12 -1.42 -10.82
C LEU A 134 -12.75 -1.65 -12.21
N ASN A 135 -11.98 -2.06 -13.22
CA ASN A 135 -12.54 -2.53 -14.50
C ASN A 135 -13.17 -3.93 -14.39
N TYR A 136 -12.72 -4.73 -13.42
CA TYR A 136 -13.15 -6.12 -13.22
C TYR A 136 -13.84 -6.36 -11.87
N ASP A 137 -14.01 -5.30 -11.08
CA ASP A 137 -14.68 -5.35 -9.77
C ASP A 137 -16.19 -5.57 -9.96
N LYS A 138 -16.55 -6.82 -10.25
CA LYS A 138 -17.86 -7.38 -9.96
C LYS A 138 -17.83 -7.76 -8.49
N LEU A 139 -18.93 -7.52 -7.76
CA LEU A 139 -19.09 -7.96 -6.37
C LEU A 139 -18.54 -9.40 -6.23
N ASN A 140 -17.45 -9.58 -5.46
CA ASN A 140 -16.74 -10.84 -5.18
C ASN A 140 -15.55 -11.25 -6.09
N SER A 141 -14.97 -10.37 -6.91
CA SER A 141 -13.72 -10.68 -7.61
C SER A 141 -12.53 -10.80 -6.64
N ILE A 142 -11.79 -11.92 -6.70
CA ILE A 142 -10.47 -12.06 -6.06
C ILE A 142 -9.41 -11.66 -7.08
N PHE A 143 -8.40 -10.90 -6.67
CA PHE A 143 -7.31 -10.48 -7.53
C PHE A 143 -5.99 -11.09 -7.06
N TYR A 144 -5.22 -11.64 -7.99
CA TYR A 144 -3.92 -12.22 -7.71
C TYR A 144 -2.90 -11.79 -8.77
N TYR A 145 -1.67 -11.50 -8.34
CA TYR A 145 -0.62 -10.96 -9.18
C TYR A 145 0.67 -11.75 -8.98
N PRO A 146 1.43 -12.05 -10.04
CA PRO A 146 2.60 -12.92 -9.94
C PRO A 146 3.71 -12.33 -9.05
N GLU A 147 3.76 -11.01 -8.88
CA GLU A 147 4.70 -10.36 -7.96
C GLU A 147 4.44 -10.67 -6.47
N TYR A 148 3.30 -11.25 -6.11
CA TYR A 148 3.03 -11.70 -4.74
C TYR A 148 3.81 -12.99 -4.39
N GLU A 149 4.31 -13.72 -5.39
CA GLU A 149 5.03 -14.98 -5.21
C GLU A 149 6.55 -14.79 -5.14
N LEU A 150 7.04 -13.55 -5.20
CA LEU A 150 8.47 -13.27 -5.12
C LEU A 150 8.99 -13.65 -3.74
N ASN A 151 10.01 -14.51 -3.71
CA ASN A 151 10.73 -14.81 -2.48
C ASN A 151 11.71 -13.67 -2.17
N LEU A 152 11.23 -12.64 -1.47
CA LEU A 152 12.05 -11.51 -1.03
C LEU A 152 12.87 -11.85 0.22
N GLY A 153 12.42 -12.84 1.01
CA GLY A 153 12.91 -13.10 2.36
C GLY A 153 12.41 -12.06 3.38
N LEU A 154 13.03 -12.03 4.56
CA LEU A 154 12.70 -11.06 5.61
C LEU A 154 13.24 -9.65 5.28
N PRO A 155 12.54 -8.57 5.69
CA PRO A 155 13.08 -7.23 5.59
C PRO A 155 14.30 -7.05 6.49
N ILE A 156 15.32 -6.35 5.99
CA ILE A 156 16.53 -5.99 6.72
C ILE A 156 16.39 -4.53 7.14
N GLY A 157 16.04 -4.30 8.40
CA GLY A 157 15.90 -2.96 8.96
C GLY A 157 14.68 -2.16 8.47
N GLU A 158 14.71 -0.87 8.80
CA GLU A 158 13.76 0.13 8.31
C GLU A 158 14.14 0.58 6.89
N PHE A 159 13.23 1.26 6.20
CA PHE A 159 13.56 1.86 4.92
C PHE A 159 14.41 3.13 5.13
N GLU A 160 15.24 3.45 4.15
CA GLU A 160 16.06 4.66 4.11
C GLU A 160 15.50 5.63 3.06
N ASN A 161 15.69 6.94 3.26
CA ASN A 161 15.37 7.97 2.28
C ASN A 161 16.62 8.77 1.94
N GLU A 162 17.09 8.64 0.71
CA GLU A 162 18.23 9.38 0.19
C GLU A 162 17.78 10.24 -0.99
N GLY A 163 17.72 11.55 -0.78
CA GLY A 163 17.42 12.51 -1.85
C GLY A 163 16.06 12.32 -2.52
N GLY A 164 15.06 11.78 -1.80
CA GLY A 164 13.71 11.53 -2.34
C GLY A 164 13.51 10.12 -2.91
N ILE A 165 14.54 9.28 -2.89
CA ILE A 165 14.45 7.86 -3.20
C ILE A 165 14.34 7.08 -1.89
N TYR A 166 13.32 6.23 -1.80
CA TYR A 166 13.14 5.35 -0.67
C TYR A 166 13.67 3.96 -1.02
N LYS A 167 14.53 3.43 -0.17
CA LYS A 167 15.16 2.12 -0.32
C LYS A 167 14.77 1.23 0.86
N ARG A 168 14.42 -0.03 0.59
CA ARG A 168 14.37 -1.05 1.65
C ARG A 168 15.03 -2.33 1.21
N GLU A 169 15.87 -2.88 2.08
CA GLU A 169 16.52 -4.14 1.85
C GLU A 169 15.71 -5.31 2.43
N PHE A 170 15.83 -6.44 1.73
CA PHE A 170 15.36 -7.74 2.14
C PHE A 170 16.50 -8.74 1.98
N GLU A 171 16.37 -9.92 2.58
CA GLU A 171 17.38 -10.99 2.48
C GLU A 171 17.76 -11.28 1.02
N ASN A 172 16.77 -11.39 0.12
CA ASN A 172 16.97 -11.75 -1.28
C ASN A 172 16.67 -10.61 -2.27
N ALA A 173 16.38 -9.39 -1.80
CA ALA A 173 15.95 -8.31 -2.67
C ALA A 173 16.29 -6.91 -2.15
N VAL A 174 16.27 -5.93 -3.05
CA VAL A 174 16.28 -4.51 -2.74
C VAL A 174 15.12 -3.83 -3.46
N ILE A 175 14.40 -2.99 -2.73
CA ILE A 175 13.24 -2.24 -3.22
C ILE A 175 13.62 -0.77 -3.32
N PHE A 176 13.30 -0.15 -4.45
CA PHE A 176 13.43 1.29 -4.64
C PHE A 176 12.08 1.91 -4.99
N VAL A 177 11.77 3.07 -4.42
CA VAL A 177 10.52 3.81 -4.67
C VAL A 177 10.81 5.30 -4.85
N ASN A 178 10.27 5.88 -5.92
CA ASN A 178 10.26 7.31 -6.18
C ASN A 178 8.81 7.80 -6.17
N PRO A 179 8.34 8.44 -5.08
CA PRO A 179 7.01 9.02 -5.00
C PRO A 179 6.90 10.39 -5.69
N GLY A 180 8.02 10.98 -6.10
CA GLY A 180 8.10 12.28 -6.75
C GLY A 180 7.33 12.33 -8.07
N LYS A 181 6.83 13.52 -8.43
CA LYS A 181 5.96 13.71 -9.61
C LYS A 181 6.70 14.00 -10.91
N SER A 182 7.91 14.56 -10.83
CA SER A 182 8.62 15.12 -11.98
C SER A 182 10.05 14.61 -12.14
N GLU A 183 10.73 14.32 -11.03
CA GLU A 183 12.15 13.99 -11.06
C GLU A 183 12.38 12.49 -11.23
N SER A 184 13.29 12.15 -12.15
CA SER A 184 13.87 10.81 -12.21
C SER A 184 15.13 10.80 -11.37
N TYR A 185 15.44 9.66 -10.77
CA TYR A 185 16.68 9.47 -10.05
C TYR A 185 17.47 8.30 -10.61
N THR A 186 18.77 8.29 -10.31
CA THR A 186 19.66 7.18 -10.61
C THR A 186 20.17 6.62 -9.29
N ALA A 187 20.04 5.32 -9.11
CA ALA A 187 20.65 4.60 -8.00
C ALA A 187 21.82 3.77 -8.53
N THR A 188 22.96 3.86 -7.87
CA THR A 188 24.11 2.98 -8.13
C THR A 188 23.84 1.62 -7.51
N LEU A 189 24.13 0.56 -8.26
CA LEU A 189 24.04 -0.82 -7.82
C LEU A 189 25.44 -1.30 -7.41
N ASP A 190 25.53 -1.82 -6.20
CA ASP A 190 26.72 -2.46 -5.63
C ASP A 190 27.01 -3.82 -6.26
N GLU A 191 25.97 -4.50 -6.76
CA GLU A 191 26.03 -5.84 -7.30
C GLU A 191 25.26 -5.98 -8.63
N VAL A 192 25.25 -7.19 -9.17
CA VAL A 192 24.40 -7.57 -10.31
C VAL A 192 23.07 -8.07 -9.77
N TYR A 193 21.97 -7.51 -10.25
CA TYR A 193 20.63 -7.86 -9.81
C TYR A 193 19.78 -8.43 -10.96
N LYS A 194 18.70 -9.11 -10.59
CA LYS A 194 17.59 -9.47 -11.47
C LYS A 194 16.43 -8.52 -11.24
N LYS A 195 16.21 -7.57 -12.14
CA LYS A 195 15.04 -6.69 -12.13
C LYS A 195 13.78 -7.48 -12.47
N VAL A 196 12.78 -7.38 -11.61
CA VAL A 196 11.49 -8.05 -11.78
C VAL A 196 10.63 -7.31 -12.78
N ILE A 197 10.11 -8.04 -13.77
CA ILE A 197 9.19 -7.54 -14.80
C ILE A 197 7.97 -8.47 -14.82
N PRO A 198 6.91 -8.19 -14.04
CA PRO A 198 5.72 -9.01 -14.05
C PRO A 198 4.84 -8.70 -15.26
N SER A 199 4.06 -9.68 -15.70
CA SER A 199 3.04 -9.54 -16.74
C SER A 199 1.83 -10.41 -16.44
N GLY A 200 0.66 -9.98 -16.92
CA GLY A 200 -0.62 -10.56 -16.49
C GLY A 200 -0.90 -10.26 -15.02
N GLY A 201 -1.69 -11.11 -14.40
CA GLY A 201 -2.28 -11.01 -13.07
C GLY A 201 -3.78 -10.70 -13.19
N GLY A 202 -4.33 -10.14 -12.13
CA GLY A 202 -5.68 -9.59 -12.13
C GLY A 202 -6.71 -10.57 -11.56
N PRO A 203 -7.96 -10.59 -12.09
CA PRO A 203 -9.03 -11.38 -11.51
C PRO A 203 -8.73 -12.88 -11.61
N VAL A 204 -8.94 -13.58 -10.51
CA VAL A 204 -8.86 -15.04 -10.40
C VAL A 204 -10.15 -15.64 -10.96
N GLY A 205 -10.02 -16.67 -11.79
CA GLY A 205 -11.15 -17.43 -12.33
C GLY A 205 -11.91 -18.20 -11.24
N GLU A 206 -13.14 -18.62 -11.55
CA GLU A 206 -13.97 -19.41 -10.63
C GLU A 206 -13.32 -20.73 -10.22
N ASP A 207 -12.42 -21.26 -11.06
CA ASP A 207 -11.62 -22.47 -10.83
C ASP A 207 -10.32 -22.19 -10.04
N GLY A 208 -10.09 -20.95 -9.61
CA GLY A 208 -8.89 -20.53 -8.89
C GLY A 208 -7.69 -20.23 -9.80
N THR A 209 -7.83 -20.33 -11.12
CA THR A 209 -6.73 -20.04 -12.05
C THR A 209 -6.51 -18.53 -12.19
N TYR A 210 -5.26 -18.13 -12.42
CA TYR A 210 -4.92 -16.75 -12.76
C TYR A 210 -3.88 -16.75 -13.87
N SER A 211 -3.94 -15.75 -14.76
CA SER A 211 -2.89 -15.53 -15.75
C SER A 211 -1.82 -14.68 -15.08
N GLY A 212 -0.55 -15.05 -15.07
CA GLY A 212 0.50 -14.22 -14.47
C GLY A 212 1.88 -14.85 -14.63
N LYS A 213 2.89 -14.05 -14.96
CA LYS A 213 4.27 -14.50 -15.13
C LYS A 213 5.25 -13.44 -14.64
N ILE A 214 6.40 -13.89 -14.17
CA ILE A 214 7.56 -13.03 -13.92
C ILE A 214 8.61 -13.27 -15.00
N ARG A 215 9.13 -12.18 -15.55
CA ARG A 215 10.40 -12.16 -16.28
C ARG A 215 11.45 -11.41 -15.46
N TYR A 216 12.70 -11.72 -15.73
CA TYR A 216 13.84 -11.06 -15.12
C TYR A 216 14.72 -10.41 -16.19
N GLU A 217 15.25 -9.24 -15.87
CA GLU A 217 16.27 -8.53 -16.65
C GLU A 217 17.50 -8.36 -15.77
N THR A 218 18.67 -8.80 -16.23
CA THR A 218 19.93 -8.59 -15.52
C THR A 218 20.32 -7.12 -15.60
N VAL A 219 20.57 -6.49 -14.45
CA VAL A 219 20.98 -5.08 -14.34
C VAL A 219 22.18 -4.94 -13.42
N SER A 220 23.06 -3.98 -13.71
CA SER A 220 24.29 -3.71 -12.94
C SER A 220 24.73 -2.27 -13.13
N GLY A 221 25.52 -1.75 -12.20
CA GLY A 221 26.09 -0.39 -12.27
C GLY A 221 25.10 0.69 -11.87
N GLU A 222 24.15 1.04 -12.73
CA GLU A 222 23.17 2.09 -12.44
C GLU A 222 21.76 1.67 -12.88
N ILE A 223 20.76 2.09 -12.09
CA ILE A 223 19.36 1.96 -12.47
C ILE A 223 18.64 3.30 -12.39
N ARG A 224 17.86 3.59 -13.43
CA ARG A 224 17.02 4.78 -13.48
C ARG A 224 15.64 4.51 -12.91
N LEU A 225 15.24 5.32 -11.94
CA LEU A 225 13.95 5.30 -11.28
C LEU A 225 13.12 6.50 -11.73
N LEU A 226 12.02 6.23 -12.45
CA LEU A 226 11.14 7.26 -12.99
C LEU A 226 10.25 7.88 -11.90
N PRO A 227 9.66 9.07 -12.12
CA PRO A 227 8.66 9.62 -11.20
C PRO A 227 7.48 8.67 -11.02
N GLN A 228 6.94 8.58 -9.80
CA GLN A 228 5.82 7.70 -9.44
C GLN A 228 6.07 6.26 -9.86
N SER A 229 7.24 5.72 -9.50
CA SER A 229 7.60 4.35 -9.86
C SER A 229 8.31 3.65 -8.72
N GLY A 230 8.34 2.33 -8.80
CA GLY A 230 9.20 1.52 -7.96
C GLY A 230 9.75 0.33 -8.71
N ILE A 231 10.85 -0.20 -8.19
CA ILE A 231 11.58 -1.30 -8.78
C ILE A 231 11.86 -2.34 -7.70
N ILE A 232 11.70 -3.62 -8.06
CA ILE A 232 12.11 -4.76 -7.26
C ILE A 232 13.33 -5.37 -7.94
N LEU A 233 14.43 -5.46 -7.22
CA LEU A 233 15.68 -6.07 -7.66
C LEU A 233 15.94 -7.31 -6.79
N LEU A 234 15.97 -8.49 -7.39
CA LEU A 234 16.38 -9.70 -6.68
C LEU A 234 17.91 -9.82 -6.72
N LYS A 235 18.51 -10.13 -5.57
CA LYS A 235 19.94 -10.43 -5.45
C LYS A 235 20.23 -11.72 -6.22
N GLN A 236 21.38 -11.77 -6.87
CA GLN A 236 21.86 -13.03 -7.43
C GLN A 236 22.51 -13.81 -6.29
N ASN A 237 21.77 -14.74 -5.71
CA ASN A 237 22.37 -15.70 -4.80
C ASN A 237 23.25 -16.64 -5.65
N ASP A 238 24.55 -16.69 -5.35
CA ASP A 238 25.50 -17.66 -5.90
C ASP A 238 25.08 -19.12 -5.59
#